data_AF-D3B5P8-F1
#
_entry.id   AF-D3B5P8-F1
#
_cell.length_a   1.000
_cell.length_b   1.000
_cell.length_c   1.000
_cell.angle_alpha   90.00
_cell.angle_beta   90.00
_cell.angle_gamma   90.00
#
_symmetry.space_group_name_H-M   'P 1'
#
loop_
_entity.id
_entity.type
_entity.pdbx_description
1 polymer ?
#
loop_
_entity_poly.entity_id
_entity_poly.type
_entity_poly.pdbx_seq_one_letter_code
_entity_poly.pdbx_strand_id
1 'polypeptide(L)'
;MSRRKLLINLTRLRDENEFQILPTAEFSVHTFKNELDAQKVDKILRNRYLYIFLNGLIGVALMIIELQLSWNEKEIIINSSTKAIRIVMFILNLILLCQLMDYYRLLLSNWGLLMWLRIYMFARVYRDFSHVYKSRHSLASKYRAKNEVPPKFNWALSLKTLLYQRPLMTFIPFTTLIIFICSHIIYVFEREALAGFSYAVSLYISFISMATGWPTDTYDIYNPSTFFGRFGAIMSSVLGLFTLACLIEQFSNLTHPTAHQKPILNYIYLLECQERERNSAAKLIQVVWKRHRWQHSHSFSANRTVYNTQEAYFCMKYIEAVKNFGRERRYKKQIRALVSSDRAENEDTADKTKEVELKQMLETEKKARIAMETKLKTIEEYNIYISNQLNLILHNQQSQFLQQINNNNICWLIVVGVSLFMYMLKLFSGDNKTILLSLLSVFDHRYRYQTTTRQCKRKDIHISLFFFDHFLQHEKQQ
;
A
#
# COMPACT_ATOMS: atom_id res chain seq x y z
N MET A 1 9.11 -49.43 -21.22
CA MET A 1 8.02 -49.47 -20.21
C MET A 1 6.71 -48.99 -20.83
N SER A 2 5.55 -49.49 -20.40
CA SER A 2 4.24 -49.11 -20.97
C SER A 2 3.63 -47.85 -20.34
N ARG A 3 3.06 -46.96 -21.17
CA ARG A 3 2.40 -45.69 -20.75
C ARG A 3 1.33 -45.87 -19.66
N ARG A 4 0.67 -47.03 -19.57
CA ARG A 4 -0.35 -47.30 -18.53
C ARG A 4 0.19 -47.24 -17.10
N LYS A 5 1.49 -47.46 -16.85
CA LYS A 5 2.08 -47.30 -15.50
C LYS A 5 2.26 -45.83 -15.08
N LEU A 6 2.29 -44.88 -16.03
CA LEU A 6 2.55 -43.47 -15.73
C LEU A 6 1.29 -42.74 -15.25
N LEU A 7 0.12 -43.05 -15.84
CA LEU A 7 -1.17 -42.48 -15.45
C LEU A 7 -1.61 -42.85 -14.02
N ILE A 8 -1.31 -44.08 -13.57
CA ILE A 8 -1.70 -44.56 -12.23
C ILE A 8 -0.94 -43.80 -11.12
N ASN A 9 0.32 -43.44 -11.33
CA ASN A 9 1.07 -42.59 -10.40
C ASN A 9 0.55 -41.14 -10.41
N LEU A 10 0.11 -40.63 -11.57
CA LEU A 10 -0.42 -39.27 -11.70
C LEU A 10 -1.79 -39.09 -11.04
N THR A 11 -2.65 -40.11 -11.01
CA THR A 11 -3.88 -40.06 -10.18
C THR A 11 -3.56 -40.18 -8.69
N ARG A 12 -2.62 -41.04 -8.29
CA ARG A 12 -2.28 -41.18 -6.87
C ARG A 12 -1.70 -39.91 -6.25
N LEU A 13 -0.87 -39.17 -6.98
CA LEU A 13 -0.32 -37.89 -6.53
C LEU A 13 -1.35 -36.74 -6.49
N ARG A 14 -2.57 -36.96 -6.99
CA ARG A 14 -3.64 -35.94 -6.98
C ARG A 14 -4.49 -36.01 -5.71
N ASP A 15 -4.72 -37.21 -5.18
CA ASP A 15 -5.61 -37.41 -4.03
C ASP A 15 -4.86 -37.32 -2.68
N GLU A 16 -3.53 -37.46 -2.67
CA GLU A 16 -2.68 -37.17 -1.48
C GLU A 16 -2.45 -35.65 -1.27
N ASN A 17 -3.08 -34.77 -2.07
CA ASN A 17 -3.19 -33.32 -1.84
C ASN A 17 -4.51 -32.94 -1.11
N GLU A 18 -4.99 -33.81 -0.21
CA GLU A 18 -6.13 -33.49 0.64
C GLU A 18 -5.78 -32.31 1.57
N PHE A 19 -6.70 -31.35 1.71
CA PHE A 19 -6.43 -30.02 2.28
C PHE A 19 -6.06 -30.07 3.78
N GLN A 20 -4.75 -30.18 4.09
CA GLN A 20 -4.24 -29.69 5.36
C GLN A 20 -4.29 -28.16 5.38
N ILE A 21 -5.45 -27.64 5.80
CA ILE A 21 -5.63 -26.23 6.15
C ILE A 21 -4.76 -25.96 7.37
N LEU A 22 -3.55 -25.44 7.12
CA LEU A 22 -2.72 -24.81 8.15
C LEU A 22 -3.55 -23.75 8.90
N PRO A 23 -3.29 -23.50 10.20
CA PRO A 23 -4.07 -22.56 11.02
C PRO A 23 -3.86 -21.06 10.69
N THR A 24 -3.62 -20.73 9.41
CA THR A 24 -3.70 -19.36 8.87
C THR A 24 -5.13 -18.81 8.93
N ALA A 25 -6.13 -19.70 8.94
CA ALA A 25 -7.54 -19.35 9.13
C ALA A 25 -7.77 -18.60 10.47
N GLU A 26 -7.34 -19.16 11.61
CA GLU A 26 -7.54 -18.52 12.91
C GLU A 26 -6.82 -17.18 13.02
N PHE A 27 -5.57 -17.09 12.55
CA PHE A 27 -4.82 -15.83 12.53
C PHE A 27 -5.50 -14.75 11.68
N SER A 28 -6.05 -15.12 10.51
CA SER A 28 -6.79 -14.18 9.66
C SER A 28 -8.12 -13.75 10.30
N VAL A 29 -8.86 -14.66 10.96
CA VAL A 29 -10.11 -14.35 11.68
C VAL A 29 -9.86 -13.43 12.88
N HIS A 30 -8.81 -13.67 13.67
CA HIS A 30 -8.43 -12.78 14.77
C HIS A 30 -7.98 -11.40 14.27
N THR A 31 -7.23 -11.34 13.16
CA THR A 31 -6.82 -10.07 12.53
C THR A 31 -8.04 -9.30 12.03
N PHE A 32 -8.96 -9.96 11.32
CA PHE A 32 -10.20 -9.36 10.81
C PHE A 32 -11.11 -8.85 11.93
N LYS A 33 -11.26 -9.61 13.02
CA LYS A 33 -12.03 -9.18 14.21
C LYS A 33 -11.41 -7.92 14.84
N ASN A 34 -10.09 -7.89 15.01
CA ASN A 34 -9.37 -6.74 15.55
C ASN A 34 -9.51 -5.49 14.65
N GLU A 35 -9.43 -5.64 13.32
CA GLU A 35 -9.68 -4.53 12.38
C GLU A 35 -11.13 -4.04 12.46
N LEU A 36 -12.10 -4.95 12.53
CA LEU A 36 -13.52 -4.63 12.56
C LEU A 36 -13.93 -3.93 13.88
N ASP A 37 -13.35 -4.33 15.00
CA ASP A 37 -13.55 -3.65 16.29
C ASP A 37 -12.81 -2.29 16.35
N ALA A 38 -11.62 -2.16 15.76
CA ALA A 38 -10.97 -0.87 15.56
C ALA A 38 -11.82 0.09 14.70
N GLN A 39 -12.46 -0.40 13.64
CA GLN A 39 -13.38 0.39 12.81
C GLN A 39 -14.64 0.84 13.59
N LYS A 40 -15.19 0.02 14.50
CA LYS A 40 -16.28 0.43 15.41
C LYS A 40 -15.83 1.58 16.32
N VAL A 41 -14.66 1.47 16.93
CA VAL A 41 -14.08 2.53 17.79
C VAL A 41 -13.85 3.82 16.99
N ASP A 42 -13.28 3.74 15.79
CA ASP A 42 -13.12 4.87 14.87
C ASP A 42 -14.45 5.52 14.46
N LYS A 43 -15.55 4.76 14.38
CA LYS A 43 -16.90 5.29 14.11
C LYS A 43 -17.48 6.01 15.32
N ILE A 44 -17.35 5.43 16.51
CA ILE A 44 -17.84 6.01 17.77
C ILE A 44 -17.11 7.32 18.09
N LEU A 45 -15.77 7.35 17.98
CA LEU A 45 -14.96 8.55 18.20
C LEU A 45 -15.34 9.68 17.23
N ARG A 46 -15.51 9.36 15.94
CA ARG A 46 -15.90 10.33 14.90
C ARG A 46 -17.26 10.97 15.15
N ASN A 47 -18.24 10.18 15.62
CA ASN A 47 -19.54 10.72 16.02
C ASN A 47 -19.40 11.65 17.23
N ARG A 48 -18.61 11.27 18.25
CA ARG A 48 -18.32 12.15 19.41
C ARG A 48 -17.65 13.47 18.98
N TYR A 49 -16.68 13.44 18.07
CA TYR A 49 -16.07 14.66 17.54
C TYR A 49 -17.06 15.56 16.78
N LEU A 50 -18.00 14.97 16.02
CA LEU A 50 -19.06 15.73 15.36
C LEU A 50 -19.96 16.44 16.39
N TYR A 51 -20.36 15.76 17.48
CA TYR A 51 -21.15 16.39 18.54
C TYR A 51 -20.40 17.52 19.26
N ILE A 52 -19.11 17.34 19.58
CA ILE A 52 -18.26 18.38 20.18
C ILE A 52 -18.17 19.60 19.26
N PHE A 53 -17.95 19.37 17.96
CA PHE A 53 -17.85 20.45 16.96
C PHE A 53 -19.18 21.17 16.75
N LEU A 54 -20.30 20.44 16.65
CA LEU A 54 -21.63 21.01 16.48
C LEU A 54 -22.09 21.79 17.71
N ASN A 55 -21.79 21.31 18.93
CA ASN A 55 -21.97 22.07 20.17
C ASN A 55 -21.12 23.36 20.15
N GLY A 56 -19.85 23.28 19.74
CA GLY A 56 -18.98 24.44 19.56
C GLY A 56 -19.50 25.47 18.55
N LEU A 57 -20.05 25.02 17.41
CA LEU A 57 -20.70 25.89 16.42
C LEU A 57 -21.96 26.56 16.97
N ILE A 58 -22.83 25.82 17.66
CA ILE A 58 -24.05 26.39 18.27
C ILE A 58 -23.68 27.45 19.31
N GLY A 59 -22.65 27.21 20.12
CA GLY A 59 -22.13 28.22 21.06
C GLY A 59 -21.64 29.50 20.38
N VAL A 60 -20.98 29.40 19.21
CA VAL A 60 -20.57 30.59 18.43
C VAL A 60 -21.76 31.27 17.76
N ALA A 61 -22.71 30.51 17.22
CA ALA A 61 -23.92 31.07 16.60
C ALA A 61 -24.78 31.83 17.62
N LEU A 62 -24.96 31.29 18.83
CA LEU A 62 -25.66 31.97 19.92
C LEU A 62 -24.92 33.22 20.41
N MET A 63 -23.59 33.21 20.43
CA MET A 63 -22.79 34.40 20.74
C MET A 63 -23.00 35.51 19.70
N ILE A 64 -23.04 35.18 18.41
CA ILE A 64 -23.34 36.14 17.34
C ILE A 64 -24.76 36.70 17.49
N ILE A 65 -25.75 35.82 17.74
CA ILE A 65 -27.15 36.20 17.95
C ILE A 65 -27.32 37.10 19.18
N GLU A 66 -26.63 36.80 20.29
CA GLU A 66 -26.65 37.62 21.51
C GLU A 66 -26.03 39.00 21.26
N LEU A 67 -24.93 39.07 20.51
CA LEU A 67 -24.25 40.31 20.16
C LEU A 67 -25.04 41.18 19.16
N GLN A 68 -25.99 40.61 18.42
CA GLN A 68 -27.02 41.37 17.68
C GLN A 68 -28.17 41.80 18.61
N LEU A 69 -28.78 40.87 19.35
CA LEU A 69 -29.97 41.14 20.17
C LEU A 69 -29.72 42.03 21.40
N SER A 70 -28.47 42.14 21.87
CA SER A 70 -28.08 43.02 22.96
C SER A 70 -27.73 44.45 22.50
N TRP A 71 -27.77 44.75 21.21
CA TRP A 71 -27.45 46.06 20.63
C TRP A 71 -28.70 46.78 20.14
N ASN A 72 -29.01 47.95 20.69
CA ASN A 72 -30.13 48.79 20.23
C ASN A 72 -29.67 50.23 19.95
N GLU A 73 -28.84 50.37 18.90
CA GLU A 73 -28.28 51.59 18.29
C GLU A 73 -27.45 52.54 19.16
N LYS A 74 -27.75 52.67 20.46
CA LYS A 74 -27.13 53.63 21.39
C LYS A 74 -26.79 53.04 22.76
N GLU A 75 -27.47 51.98 23.18
CA GLU A 75 -27.28 51.36 24.49
C GLU A 75 -27.32 49.82 24.46
N ILE A 76 -26.66 49.20 25.45
CA ILE A 76 -26.60 47.74 25.63
C ILE A 76 -27.76 47.29 26.52
N ILE A 77 -28.89 46.91 25.92
CA ILE A 77 -30.13 46.61 26.66
C ILE A 77 -30.15 45.16 27.17
N ILE A 78 -29.99 44.98 28.48
CA ILE A 78 -29.95 43.65 29.14
C ILE A 78 -31.37 43.12 29.42
N ASN A 79 -32.11 42.87 28.34
CA ASN A 79 -33.44 42.25 28.35
C ASN A 79 -33.43 40.84 28.96
N SER A 80 -34.58 40.37 29.49
CA SER A 80 -34.72 39.00 30.00
C SER A 80 -34.37 37.93 28.96
N SER A 81 -34.64 38.20 27.68
CA SER A 81 -34.26 37.32 26.56
C SER A 81 -32.74 37.20 26.39
N THR A 82 -31.96 38.29 26.53
CA THR A 82 -30.49 38.23 26.44
C THR A 82 -29.90 37.53 27.66
N LYS A 83 -30.47 37.73 28.85
CA LYS A 83 -30.13 36.95 30.07
C LYS A 83 -30.36 35.45 29.85
N ALA A 84 -31.49 35.04 29.26
CA ALA A 84 -31.76 33.64 28.93
C ALA A 84 -30.73 33.07 27.93
N ILE A 85 -30.40 33.79 26.86
CA ILE A 85 -29.38 33.37 25.89
C ILE A 85 -28.00 33.24 26.54
N ARG A 86 -27.60 34.17 27.43
CA ARG A 86 -26.34 34.07 28.21
C ARG A 86 -26.30 32.82 29.11
N ILE A 87 -27.42 32.46 29.74
CA ILE A 87 -27.54 31.22 30.53
C ILE A 87 -27.41 29.97 29.64
N VAL A 88 -28.06 29.94 28.48
CA VAL A 88 -27.94 28.84 27.51
C VAL A 88 -26.51 28.72 26.99
N MET A 89 -25.82 29.83 26.68
CA MET A 89 -24.41 29.82 26.30
C MET A 89 -23.51 29.28 27.42
N PHE A 90 -23.77 29.65 28.69
CA PHE A 90 -23.03 29.10 29.83
C PHE A 90 -23.21 27.58 29.95
N ILE A 91 -24.45 27.08 29.84
CA ILE A 91 -24.76 25.64 29.89
C ILE A 91 -24.09 24.90 28.72
N LEU A 92 -24.15 25.42 27.50
CA LEU A 92 -23.49 24.80 26.34
C LEU A 92 -21.95 24.80 26.47
N ASN A 93 -21.36 25.87 27.00
CA ASN A 93 -19.93 25.93 27.31
C ASN A 93 -19.54 24.92 28.40
N LEU A 94 -20.39 24.71 29.42
CA LEU A 94 -20.18 23.69 30.45
C LEU A 94 -20.28 22.27 29.87
N ILE A 95 -21.30 21.98 29.06
CA ILE A 95 -21.44 20.70 28.34
C ILE A 95 -20.23 20.46 27.42
N LEU A 96 -19.78 21.48 26.70
CA LEU A 96 -18.58 21.40 25.85
C LEU A 96 -17.35 21.08 26.69
N LEU A 97 -17.18 21.72 27.85
CA LEU A 97 -16.06 21.46 28.76
C LEU A 97 -16.10 20.04 29.34
N CYS A 98 -17.28 19.51 29.69
CA CYS A 98 -17.43 18.12 30.13
C CYS A 98 -17.10 17.12 29.01
N GLN A 99 -17.67 17.30 27.80
CA GLN A 99 -17.35 16.49 26.62
C GLN A 99 -15.85 16.52 26.28
N LEU A 100 -15.23 17.68 26.49
CA LEU A 100 -13.80 17.90 26.28
C LEU A 100 -12.94 17.25 27.37
N MET A 101 -13.37 17.30 28.63
CA MET A 101 -12.69 16.65 29.75
C MET A 101 -12.70 15.12 29.60
N ASP A 102 -13.85 14.53 29.26
CA ASP A 102 -13.96 13.10 28.93
C ASP A 102 -13.07 12.72 27.74
N TYR A 103 -12.91 13.62 26.78
CA TYR A 103 -12.01 13.44 25.65
C TYR A 103 -10.52 13.50 26.05
N TYR A 104 -10.10 14.51 26.83
CA TYR A 104 -8.70 14.61 27.31
C TYR A 104 -8.32 13.50 28.28
N ARG A 105 -9.28 12.99 29.08
CA ARG A 105 -9.12 11.80 29.92
C ARG A 105 -8.70 10.56 29.11
N LEU A 106 -9.03 10.52 27.81
CA LEU A 106 -8.65 9.46 26.88
C LEU A 106 -7.33 9.73 26.12
N LEU A 107 -6.65 10.87 26.34
CA LEU A 107 -5.54 11.36 25.51
C LEU A 107 -4.47 12.13 26.31
N LEU A 108 -4.26 11.76 27.57
CA LEU A 108 -3.67 12.63 28.57
C LEU A 108 -2.15 12.84 28.40
N SER A 109 -1.73 14.07 28.08
CA SER A 109 -0.43 14.63 28.53
C SER A 109 -0.40 16.17 28.46
N ASN A 110 -0.88 16.78 27.36
CA ASN A 110 -0.62 18.19 27.05
C ASN A 110 -1.86 19.08 27.24
N TRP A 111 -1.90 19.84 28.33
CA TRP A 111 -3.05 20.63 28.78
C TRP A 111 -3.06 22.12 28.35
N GLY A 112 -2.09 22.58 27.55
CA GLY A 112 -1.76 24.01 27.43
C GLY A 112 -2.61 24.92 26.52
N LEU A 113 -3.60 24.43 25.77
CA LEU A 113 -4.28 25.22 24.71
C LEU A 113 -5.80 25.04 24.68
N LEU A 114 -6.50 25.57 25.69
CA LEU A 114 -7.96 25.37 25.85
C LEU A 114 -8.86 26.33 25.03
N MET A 115 -8.40 27.53 24.65
CA MET A 115 -9.26 28.51 23.95
C MET A 115 -9.17 28.44 22.42
N TRP A 116 -7.95 28.41 21.86
CA TRP A 116 -7.67 28.16 20.43
C TRP A 116 -8.18 26.80 19.93
N LEU A 117 -8.51 25.91 20.88
CA LEU A 117 -9.03 24.56 20.68
C LEU A 117 -10.24 24.48 19.76
N ARG A 118 -11.13 25.48 19.77
CA ARG A 118 -12.37 25.46 18.95
C ARG A 118 -12.07 25.43 17.46
N ILE A 119 -11.05 26.18 17.02
CA ILE A 119 -10.59 26.20 15.62
C ILE A 119 -9.83 24.90 15.30
N TYR A 120 -9.01 24.40 16.24
CA TYR A 120 -8.34 23.10 16.09
C TYR A 120 -9.33 21.93 15.92
N MET A 121 -10.50 21.96 16.59
CA MET A 121 -11.54 20.94 16.42
C MET A 121 -12.10 20.90 14.99
N PHE A 122 -12.20 22.04 14.28
CA PHE A 122 -12.57 22.04 12.86
C PHE A 122 -11.54 21.28 12.01
N ALA A 123 -10.25 21.62 12.14
CA ALA A 123 -9.17 20.92 11.41
C ALA A 123 -9.11 19.41 11.74
N ARG A 124 -9.44 19.04 12.98
CA ARG A 124 -9.52 17.65 13.44
C ARG A 124 -10.72 16.90 12.86
N VAL A 125 -11.92 17.46 12.93
CA VAL A 125 -13.14 16.88 12.32
C VAL A 125 -12.96 16.76 10.81
N TYR A 126 -12.40 17.79 10.16
CA TYR A 126 -12.08 17.77 8.74
C TYR A 126 -11.15 16.60 8.36
N ARG A 127 -10.03 16.42 9.09
CA ARG A 127 -9.15 15.25 8.92
C ARG A 127 -9.92 13.95 9.13
N ASP A 128 -10.68 13.84 10.21
CA ASP A 128 -11.32 12.59 10.63
C ASP A 128 -12.51 12.20 9.75
N PHE A 129 -13.13 13.14 9.02
CA PHE A 129 -14.16 12.85 8.01
C PHE A 129 -13.60 12.61 6.60
N SER A 130 -12.38 13.07 6.32
CA SER A 130 -11.70 12.90 5.02
C SER A 130 -11.64 11.44 4.57
N HIS A 131 -11.82 11.22 3.26
CA HIS A 131 -11.74 9.88 2.65
C HIS A 131 -10.38 9.22 2.89
N VAL A 132 -9.28 9.98 2.81
CA VAL A 132 -7.92 9.48 3.03
C VAL A 132 -7.75 8.89 4.43
N TYR A 133 -8.35 9.54 5.44
CA TYR A 133 -8.26 9.09 6.82
C TYR A 133 -9.17 7.90 7.11
N LYS A 134 -10.31 7.77 6.43
CA LYS A 134 -11.13 6.54 6.42
C LYS A 134 -10.34 5.35 5.84
N SER A 135 -9.64 5.56 4.72
CA SER A 135 -8.84 4.53 4.07
C SER A 135 -7.47 4.26 4.73
N ARG A 136 -7.12 4.94 5.84
CA ARG A 136 -5.76 4.91 6.43
C ARG A 136 -5.24 3.50 6.69
N HIS A 137 -6.09 2.57 7.14
CA HIS A 137 -5.69 1.20 7.48
C HIS A 137 -5.37 0.38 6.21
N SER A 138 -6.24 0.46 5.18
CA SER A 138 -6.01 -0.15 3.87
C SER A 138 -4.82 0.46 3.12
N LEU A 139 -4.56 1.76 3.32
CA LEU A 139 -3.37 2.40 2.76
C LEU A 139 -2.11 1.96 3.51
N ALA A 140 -2.13 1.93 4.84
CA ALA A 140 -1.00 1.46 5.66
C ALA A 140 -0.66 -0.01 5.42
N SER A 141 -1.65 -0.89 5.19
CA SER A 141 -1.38 -2.29 4.82
C SER A 141 -0.76 -2.41 3.42
N LYS A 142 -1.19 -1.59 2.44
CA LYS A 142 -0.55 -1.53 1.11
C LYS A 142 0.89 -1.01 1.16
N TYR A 143 1.18 0.02 1.95
CA TYR A 143 2.55 0.53 2.13
C TYR A 143 3.43 -0.53 2.83
N ARG A 144 2.93 -1.17 3.90
CA ARG A 144 3.62 -2.30 4.55
C ARG A 144 3.91 -3.46 3.60
N ALA A 145 2.96 -3.82 2.73
CA ALA A 145 3.15 -4.87 1.72
C ALA A 145 4.24 -4.55 0.68
N LYS A 146 4.58 -3.26 0.50
CA LYS A 146 5.70 -2.78 -0.33
C LYS A 146 7.00 -2.51 0.44
N ASN A 147 7.03 -2.79 1.75
CA ASN A 147 8.09 -2.36 2.67
C ASN A 147 8.31 -0.83 2.71
N GLU A 148 7.34 -0.04 2.27
CA GLU A 148 7.39 1.43 2.27
C GLU A 148 6.92 1.99 3.63
N VAL A 149 7.57 3.05 4.12
CA VAL A 149 7.14 3.74 5.35
C VAL A 149 5.84 4.52 5.05
N PRO A 150 4.72 4.24 5.74
CA PRO A 150 3.46 4.90 5.46
C PRO A 150 3.52 6.40 5.80
N PRO A 151 2.95 7.29 4.97
CA PRO A 151 3.01 8.73 5.19
C PRO A 151 2.27 9.15 6.47
N LYS A 152 2.78 10.18 7.15
CA LYS A 152 2.15 10.73 8.36
C LYS A 152 0.76 11.31 8.01
N PHE A 153 -0.31 10.67 8.49
CA PHE A 153 -1.71 11.03 8.25
C PHE A 153 -2.14 12.32 8.98
N ASN A 154 -1.48 13.43 8.65
CA ASN A 154 -1.75 14.76 9.20
C ASN A 154 -2.95 15.42 8.52
N TRP A 155 -3.59 16.39 9.19
CA TRP A 155 -4.69 17.18 8.61
C TRP A 155 -4.28 17.88 7.30
N ALA A 156 -3.02 18.32 7.20
CA ALA A 156 -2.46 18.93 5.99
C ALA A 156 -2.42 17.96 4.79
N LEU A 157 -2.25 16.65 5.01
CA LEU A 157 -2.34 15.66 3.94
C LEU A 157 -3.79 15.56 3.43
N SER A 158 -4.76 15.48 4.35
CA SER A 158 -6.19 15.51 4.01
C SER A 158 -6.58 16.76 3.22
N LEU A 159 -6.04 17.93 3.60
CA LEU A 159 -6.28 19.20 2.90
C LEU A 159 -5.70 19.19 1.49
N LYS A 160 -4.41 18.83 1.34
CA LYS A 160 -3.76 18.70 0.02
C LYS A 160 -4.52 17.75 -0.91
N THR A 161 -5.01 16.61 -0.41
CA THR A 161 -5.79 15.68 -1.24
C THR A 161 -7.16 16.20 -1.67
N LEU A 162 -7.81 17.06 -0.88
CA LEU A 162 -9.11 17.63 -1.28
C LEU A 162 -8.95 18.78 -2.29
N LEU A 163 -7.94 19.64 -2.08
CA LEU A 163 -7.53 20.67 -3.04
C LEU A 163 -7.21 20.04 -4.41
N TYR A 164 -6.42 18.97 -4.44
CA TYR A 164 -6.08 18.24 -5.67
C TYR A 164 -7.31 17.59 -6.35
N GLN A 165 -8.25 17.03 -5.57
CA GLN A 165 -9.42 16.34 -6.13
C GLN A 165 -10.51 17.28 -6.64
N ARG A 166 -10.78 18.39 -5.94
CA ARG A 166 -11.90 19.31 -6.25
C ARG A 166 -11.54 20.76 -5.89
N PRO A 167 -10.62 21.39 -6.62
CA PRO A 167 -10.08 22.70 -6.24
C PRO A 167 -11.15 23.80 -6.17
N LEU A 168 -11.92 24.04 -7.24
CA LEU A 168 -12.91 25.11 -7.25
C LEU A 168 -13.98 24.94 -6.14
N MET A 169 -14.43 23.70 -5.91
CA MET A 169 -15.40 23.36 -4.86
C MET A 169 -14.82 23.42 -3.43
N THR A 170 -13.51 23.64 -3.26
CA THR A 170 -12.89 23.93 -1.96
C THR A 170 -12.54 25.41 -1.80
N PHE A 171 -12.07 26.09 -2.85
CA PHE A 171 -11.78 27.51 -2.80
C PHE A 171 -13.03 28.38 -2.60
N ILE A 172 -14.12 28.14 -3.35
CA ILE A 172 -15.34 28.95 -3.27
C ILE A 172 -15.95 29.00 -1.84
N PRO A 173 -16.17 27.88 -1.14
CA PRO A 173 -16.67 27.93 0.24
C PRO A 173 -15.64 28.46 1.24
N PHE A 174 -14.34 28.39 0.93
CA PHE A 174 -13.28 28.90 1.82
C PHE A 174 -13.15 30.44 1.73
N THR A 175 -13.16 31.01 0.52
CA THR A 175 -13.09 32.47 0.31
C THR A 175 -14.36 33.16 0.79
N THR A 176 -15.54 32.60 0.51
CA THR A 176 -16.82 33.13 1.04
C THR A 176 -16.85 33.09 2.58
N LEU A 177 -16.39 32.01 3.21
CA LEU A 177 -16.24 31.94 4.67
C LEU A 177 -15.28 33.01 5.22
N ILE A 178 -14.15 33.28 4.55
CA ILE A 178 -13.21 34.35 4.93
C ILE A 178 -13.90 35.72 4.84
N ILE A 179 -14.62 36.02 3.75
CA ILE A 179 -15.36 37.27 3.57
C ILE A 179 -16.38 37.44 4.71
N PHE A 180 -17.20 36.43 5.00
CA PHE A 180 -18.20 36.53 6.07
C PHE A 180 -17.59 36.75 7.45
N ILE A 181 -16.45 36.10 7.77
CA ILE A 181 -15.77 36.31 9.06
C ILE A 181 -15.14 37.71 9.15
N CYS A 182 -14.42 38.15 8.11
CA CYS A 182 -13.75 39.45 8.12
C CYS A 182 -14.77 40.61 8.09
N SER A 183 -15.84 40.49 7.30
CA SER A 183 -17.00 41.38 7.33
C SER A 183 -17.63 41.47 8.72
N HIS A 184 -17.87 40.34 9.38
CA HIS A 184 -18.46 40.35 10.73
C HIS A 184 -17.54 41.05 11.75
N ILE A 185 -16.22 40.82 11.69
CA ILE A 185 -15.24 41.54 12.51
C ILE A 185 -15.31 43.05 12.26
N ILE A 186 -15.27 43.50 11.00
CA ILE A 186 -15.34 44.92 10.64
C ILE A 186 -16.67 45.54 11.13
N TYR A 187 -17.79 44.85 10.92
CA TYR A 187 -19.10 45.31 11.37
C TYR A 187 -19.21 45.49 12.88
N VAL A 188 -18.72 44.54 13.68
CA VAL A 188 -18.83 44.60 15.14
C VAL A 188 -18.09 45.80 15.72
N PHE A 189 -16.97 46.23 15.13
CA PHE A 189 -16.21 47.39 15.61
C PHE A 189 -16.67 48.72 14.99
N GLU A 190 -16.95 48.79 13.68
CA GLU A 190 -17.34 50.07 13.05
C GLU A 190 -18.78 50.50 13.38
N ARG A 191 -19.70 49.57 13.70
CA ARG A 191 -21.08 49.91 14.12
C ARG A 191 -21.16 50.75 15.40
N GLU A 192 -20.10 50.71 16.22
CA GLU A 192 -20.01 51.43 17.50
C GLU A 192 -19.33 52.80 17.33
N ALA A 193 -18.60 53.00 16.22
CA ALA A 193 -17.89 54.24 15.89
C ALA A 193 -18.61 55.12 14.85
N LEU A 194 -19.36 54.52 13.92
CA LEU A 194 -20.06 55.23 12.85
C LEU A 194 -21.56 54.90 12.82
N ALA A 195 -22.38 55.88 13.20
CA ALA A 195 -23.84 55.77 13.17
C ALA A 195 -24.34 55.46 11.74
N GLY A 196 -25.16 54.42 11.61
CA GLY A 196 -25.70 53.96 10.32
C GLY A 196 -24.81 52.97 9.54
N PHE A 197 -23.66 52.55 10.08
CA PHE A 197 -22.81 51.55 9.41
C PHE A 197 -23.51 50.18 9.32
N SER A 198 -23.92 49.78 8.12
CA SER A 198 -24.69 48.55 7.89
C SER A 198 -23.81 47.33 7.61
N TYR A 199 -24.32 46.14 7.90
CA TYR A 199 -23.62 44.88 7.62
C TYR A 199 -23.31 44.70 6.11
N ALA A 200 -24.19 45.19 5.22
CA ALA A 200 -23.96 45.16 3.77
C ALA A 200 -22.71 45.97 3.35
N VAL A 201 -22.47 47.12 3.98
CA VAL A 201 -21.23 47.91 3.75
C VAL A 201 -20.01 47.14 4.23
N SER A 202 -20.08 46.44 5.38
CA SER A 202 -18.97 45.60 5.87
C SER A 202 -18.63 44.42 4.95
N LEU A 203 -19.64 43.81 4.31
CA LEU A 203 -19.45 42.74 3.32
C LEU A 203 -18.76 43.28 2.07
N TYR A 204 -19.19 44.45 1.60
CA TYR A 204 -18.60 45.13 0.45
C TYR A 204 -17.12 45.50 0.69
N ILE A 205 -16.80 46.10 1.85
CA ILE A 205 -15.43 46.41 2.26
C ILE A 205 -14.57 45.14 2.35
N SER A 206 -15.05 44.07 2.98
CA SER A 206 -14.28 42.83 3.13
C SER A 206 -14.04 42.14 1.77
N PHE A 207 -15.05 42.10 0.90
CA PHE A 207 -14.91 41.56 -0.46
C PHE A 207 -13.87 42.35 -1.28
N ILE A 208 -13.97 43.68 -1.29
CA ILE A 208 -13.01 44.54 -2.00
C ILE A 208 -11.61 44.40 -1.40
N SER A 209 -11.47 44.43 -0.07
CA SER A 209 -10.16 44.28 0.58
C SER A 209 -9.51 42.94 0.26
N MET A 210 -10.30 41.86 0.18
CA MET A 210 -9.82 40.54 -0.23
C MET A 210 -9.45 40.46 -1.74
N ALA A 211 -10.17 41.18 -2.60
CA ALA A 211 -10.01 41.12 -4.05
C ALA A 211 -8.94 42.08 -4.63
N THR A 212 -8.78 43.27 -4.04
CA THR A 212 -7.90 44.33 -4.57
C THR A 212 -6.83 44.82 -3.59
N GLY A 213 -6.86 44.39 -2.33
CA GLY A 213 -5.92 44.86 -1.30
C GLY A 213 -6.46 46.06 -0.50
N TRP A 214 -5.57 46.82 0.15
CA TRP A 214 -5.97 47.91 1.03
C TRP A 214 -6.65 49.07 0.26
N PRO A 215 -7.85 49.55 0.68
CA PRO A 215 -8.65 50.49 -0.10
C PRO A 215 -8.24 51.96 0.12
N THR A 216 -7.01 52.34 -0.24
CA THR A 216 -6.47 53.70 0.00
C THR A 216 -6.94 54.80 -0.96
N ASP A 217 -7.43 54.48 -2.16
CA ASP A 217 -7.69 55.49 -3.22
C ASP A 217 -9.15 55.54 -3.73
N THR A 218 -9.95 54.49 -3.53
CA THR A 218 -11.22 54.33 -4.29
C THR A 218 -12.49 54.48 -3.44
N TYR A 219 -12.41 54.34 -2.10
CA TYR A 219 -13.59 54.21 -1.23
C TYR A 219 -13.45 54.88 0.15
N ASP A 220 -12.86 56.08 0.24
CA ASP A 220 -12.67 56.80 1.51
C ASP A 220 -13.96 56.98 2.34
N ILE A 221 -15.12 57.08 1.66
CA ILE A 221 -16.47 57.14 2.25
C ILE A 221 -16.76 55.97 3.20
N TYR A 222 -16.11 54.81 3.00
CA TYR A 222 -16.32 53.57 3.75
C TYR A 222 -15.05 53.06 4.45
N ASN A 223 -14.05 53.93 4.63
CA ASN A 223 -12.76 53.60 5.24
C ASN A 223 -12.94 53.36 6.76
N PRO A 224 -12.58 52.17 7.30
CA PRO A 224 -12.79 51.87 8.73
C PRO A 224 -12.04 52.85 9.63
N SER A 225 -12.77 53.44 10.57
CA SER A 225 -12.29 54.44 11.51
C SER A 225 -11.50 53.82 12.66
N THR A 226 -11.91 52.65 13.14
CA THR A 226 -11.36 52.01 14.34
C THR A 226 -10.09 51.22 14.03
N PHE A 227 -9.21 51.10 15.04
CA PHE A 227 -8.02 50.25 14.94
C PHE A 227 -8.37 48.78 14.61
N PHE A 228 -9.44 48.24 15.20
CA PHE A 228 -9.85 46.85 15.00
C PHE A 228 -10.58 46.61 13.68
N GLY A 229 -11.38 47.56 13.18
CA GLY A 229 -11.93 47.53 11.82
C GLY A 229 -10.84 47.59 10.77
N ARG A 230 -9.83 48.45 10.96
CA ARG A 230 -8.61 48.49 10.12
C ARG A 230 -7.85 47.17 10.16
N PHE A 231 -7.61 46.60 11.35
CA PHE A 231 -6.99 45.28 11.48
C PHE A 231 -7.80 44.18 10.76
N GLY A 232 -9.13 44.18 10.87
CA GLY A 232 -10.02 43.27 10.14
C GLY A 232 -9.87 43.39 8.62
N ALA A 233 -9.76 44.61 8.09
CA ALA A 233 -9.51 44.86 6.68
C ALA A 233 -8.09 44.43 6.23
N ILE A 234 -7.04 44.63 7.03
CA ILE A 234 -5.68 44.10 6.74
C ILE A 234 -5.69 42.57 6.73
N MET A 235 -6.37 41.92 7.68
CA MET A 235 -6.51 40.47 7.70
C MET A 235 -7.27 39.95 6.47
N SER A 236 -8.30 40.68 6.03
CA SER A 236 -9.06 40.38 4.80
C SER A 236 -8.17 40.41 3.55
N SER A 237 -7.27 41.39 3.42
CA SER A 237 -6.36 41.50 2.26
C SER A 237 -5.20 40.50 2.29
N VAL A 238 -4.61 40.24 3.46
CA VAL A 238 -3.56 39.21 3.62
C VAL A 238 -4.10 37.80 3.30
N LEU A 239 -5.31 37.48 3.79
CA LEU A 239 -5.98 36.21 3.43
C LEU A 239 -6.43 36.18 1.96
N GLY A 240 -6.81 37.32 1.40
CA GLY A 240 -7.08 37.48 -0.03
C GLY A 240 -5.88 37.12 -0.90
N LEU A 241 -4.74 37.76 -0.67
CA LEU A 241 -3.47 37.49 -1.36
C LEU A 241 -3.05 36.02 -1.23
N PHE A 242 -3.21 35.41 -0.04
CA PHE A 242 -2.94 33.99 0.16
C PHE A 242 -3.85 33.08 -0.68
N THR A 243 -5.17 33.33 -0.66
CA THR A 243 -6.11 32.52 -1.46
C THR A 243 -5.91 32.71 -2.97
N LEU A 244 -5.56 33.92 -3.42
CA LEU A 244 -5.22 34.20 -4.80
C LEU A 244 -3.95 33.45 -5.25
N ALA A 245 -2.89 33.45 -4.42
CA ALA A 245 -1.66 32.73 -4.73
C ALA A 245 -1.89 31.21 -4.90
N CYS A 246 -2.63 30.60 -3.97
CA CYS A 246 -2.96 29.17 -4.07
C CYS A 246 -3.92 28.86 -5.24
N LEU A 247 -4.80 29.80 -5.62
CA LEU A 247 -5.63 29.68 -6.82
C LEU A 247 -4.77 29.72 -8.09
N ILE A 248 -3.78 30.61 -8.19
CA ILE A 248 -2.86 30.70 -9.33
C ILE A 248 -2.04 29.41 -9.48
N GLU A 249 -1.45 28.89 -8.40
CA GLU A 249 -0.74 27.60 -8.40
C GLU A 249 -1.65 26.47 -8.94
N GLN A 250 -2.90 26.44 -8.49
CA GLN A 250 -3.86 25.42 -8.88
C GLN A 250 -4.32 25.55 -10.34
N PHE A 251 -4.45 26.77 -10.89
CA PHE A 251 -4.69 26.98 -12.32
C PHE A 251 -3.48 26.61 -13.19
N SER A 252 -2.25 26.87 -12.73
CA SER A 252 -1.04 26.38 -13.41
C SER A 252 -1.04 24.86 -13.50
N ASN A 253 -1.30 24.18 -12.38
CA ASN A 253 -1.39 22.71 -12.33
C ASN A 253 -2.49 22.12 -13.24
N LEU A 254 -3.59 22.85 -13.48
CA LEU A 254 -4.64 22.46 -14.43
C LEU A 254 -4.29 22.77 -15.90
N THR A 255 -3.33 23.67 -16.14
CA THR A 255 -2.89 24.08 -17.49
C THR A 255 -1.77 23.19 -18.03
N HIS A 256 -1.02 22.51 -17.17
CA HIS A 256 0.01 21.55 -17.59
C HIS A 256 -0.61 20.31 -18.25
N PRO A 257 -0.07 19.83 -19.41
CA PRO A 257 -0.59 18.65 -20.08
C PRO A 257 -0.36 17.40 -19.22
N THR A 258 -1.37 16.55 -19.09
CA THR A 258 -1.27 15.29 -18.32
C THR A 258 -0.24 14.33 -18.94
N ALA A 259 0.27 13.40 -18.14
CA ALA A 259 1.27 12.42 -18.58
C ALA A 259 0.85 11.59 -19.83
N HIS A 260 -0.46 11.39 -20.06
CA HIS A 260 -0.98 10.73 -21.26
C HIS A 260 -1.12 11.67 -22.47
N GLN A 261 -1.32 12.97 -22.25
CA GLN A 261 -1.41 13.98 -23.31
C GLN A 261 -0.02 14.44 -23.78
N LYS A 262 0.98 14.51 -22.89
CA LYS A 262 2.32 14.99 -23.21
C LYS A 262 2.98 14.25 -24.41
N PRO A 263 2.92 12.90 -24.53
CA PRO A 263 3.43 12.20 -25.72
C PRO A 263 2.70 12.54 -27.02
N ILE A 264 1.38 12.75 -26.96
CA ILE A 264 0.56 13.12 -28.13
C ILE A 264 0.92 14.54 -28.59
N LEU A 265 1.03 15.48 -27.65
CA LEU A 265 1.45 16.86 -27.92
C LEU A 265 2.87 16.92 -28.49
N ASN A 266 3.81 16.15 -27.91
CA ASN A 266 5.17 16.00 -28.42
C ASN A 266 5.20 15.44 -29.86
N TYR A 267 4.30 14.51 -30.20
CA TYR A 267 4.17 13.99 -31.57
C TYR A 267 3.61 15.03 -32.55
N ILE A 268 2.59 15.81 -32.14
CA ILE A 268 2.02 16.91 -32.95
C ILE A 268 3.10 17.96 -33.24
N TYR A 269 3.87 18.40 -32.24
CA TYR A 269 4.97 19.35 -32.48
C TYR A 269 6.05 18.79 -33.43
N LEU A 270 6.34 17.48 -33.38
CA LEU A 270 7.27 16.85 -34.32
C LEU A 270 6.73 16.80 -35.76
N LEU A 271 5.42 16.61 -35.95
CA LEU A 271 4.76 16.71 -37.26
C LEU A 271 4.82 18.15 -37.80
N GLU A 272 4.44 19.15 -36.99
CA GLU A 272 4.54 20.56 -37.38
C GLU A 272 5.97 20.96 -37.78
N CYS A 273 6.97 20.59 -36.97
CA CYS A 273 8.37 20.87 -37.29
C CYS A 273 8.82 20.20 -38.60
N GLN A 274 8.30 19.00 -38.90
CA GLN A 274 8.58 18.30 -40.14
C GLN A 274 7.88 18.95 -41.34
N GLU A 275 6.69 19.50 -41.17
CA GLU A 275 6.00 20.24 -42.23
C GLU A 275 6.67 21.59 -42.52
N ARG A 276 7.04 22.34 -41.47
CA ARG A 276 7.82 23.59 -41.60
C ARG A 276 9.17 23.36 -42.28
N GLU A 277 9.85 22.26 -41.98
CA GLU A 277 11.08 21.83 -42.66
C GLU A 277 10.83 21.51 -44.14
N ARG A 278 9.80 20.71 -44.47
CA ARG A 278 9.40 20.39 -45.85
C ARG A 278 9.05 21.63 -46.66
N ASN A 279 8.23 22.53 -46.10
CA ASN A 279 7.82 23.78 -46.74
C ASN A 279 9.01 24.74 -46.95
N SER A 280 10.00 24.73 -46.05
CA SER A 280 11.25 25.48 -46.22
C SER A 280 12.16 24.88 -47.29
N ALA A 281 12.28 23.55 -47.35
CA ALA A 281 13.03 22.85 -48.40
C ALA A 281 12.40 23.06 -49.79
N ALA A 282 11.07 23.00 -49.89
CA ALA A 282 10.34 23.28 -51.12
C ALA A 282 10.58 24.71 -51.62
N LYS A 283 10.54 25.72 -50.72
CA LYS A 283 10.88 27.11 -51.05
C LYS A 283 12.33 27.25 -51.55
N LEU A 284 13.29 26.56 -50.92
CA LEU A 284 14.69 26.58 -51.36
C LEU A 284 14.85 26.00 -52.78
N ILE A 285 14.24 24.83 -53.06
CA ILE A 285 14.24 24.21 -54.39
C ILE A 285 13.59 25.14 -55.43
N GLN A 286 12.46 25.76 -55.10
CA GLN A 286 11.79 26.72 -55.98
C GLN A 286 12.65 27.94 -56.31
N VAL A 287 13.42 28.49 -55.36
CA VAL A 287 14.34 29.62 -55.62
C VAL A 287 15.47 29.19 -56.55
N VAL A 288 16.11 28.04 -56.29
CA VAL A 288 17.19 27.50 -57.14
C VAL A 288 16.70 27.24 -58.57
N TRP A 289 15.54 26.59 -58.72
CA TRP A 289 14.97 26.30 -60.04
C TRP A 289 14.53 27.56 -60.79
N LYS A 290 13.93 28.55 -60.10
CA LYS A 290 13.58 29.84 -60.72
C LYS A 290 14.81 30.59 -61.24
N ARG A 291 15.91 30.60 -60.47
CA ARG A 291 17.20 31.18 -60.91
C ARG A 291 17.72 30.45 -62.16
N HIS A 292 17.83 29.13 -62.11
CA HIS A 292 18.31 28.32 -63.25
C HIS A 292 17.47 28.55 -64.52
N ARG A 293 16.14 28.51 -64.41
CA ARG A 293 15.23 28.73 -65.53
C ARG A 293 15.34 30.14 -66.11
N TRP A 294 15.55 31.15 -65.25
CA TRP A 294 15.75 32.53 -65.69
C TRP A 294 17.11 32.73 -66.36
N GLN A 295 18.19 32.16 -65.81
CA GLN A 295 19.53 32.18 -66.40
C GLN A 295 19.58 31.55 -67.79
N HIS A 296 18.81 30.48 -68.04
CA HIS A 296 18.70 29.84 -69.35
C HIS A 296 17.84 30.62 -70.37
N SER A 297 16.96 31.53 -69.93
CA SER A 297 16.09 32.30 -70.83
C SER A 297 16.55 33.73 -71.09
N HIS A 298 17.54 34.23 -70.34
CA HIS A 298 18.05 35.60 -70.46
C HIS A 298 19.55 35.60 -70.77
N SER A 299 19.93 36.01 -71.99
CA SER A 299 21.35 36.14 -72.35
C SER A 299 22.01 37.31 -71.61
N PHE A 300 23.14 37.04 -70.97
CA PHE A 300 23.94 38.03 -70.22
C PHE A 300 24.35 39.26 -71.06
N SER A 301 24.59 39.06 -72.37
CA SER A 301 25.01 40.12 -73.29
C SER A 301 23.92 41.15 -73.60
N ALA A 302 22.63 40.84 -73.37
CA ALA A 302 21.53 41.69 -73.80
C ALA A 302 21.30 42.90 -72.88
N ASN A 303 21.47 42.76 -71.55
CA ASN A 303 21.24 43.87 -70.62
C ASN A 303 21.94 43.67 -69.25
N ARG A 304 23.26 43.95 -69.21
CA ARG A 304 24.15 43.61 -68.08
C ARG A 304 23.74 44.18 -66.72
N THR A 305 23.16 45.38 -66.67
CA THR A 305 22.72 46.02 -65.42
C THR A 305 21.50 45.31 -64.82
N VAL A 306 20.49 45.03 -65.64
CA VAL A 306 19.28 44.28 -65.25
C VAL A 306 19.61 42.84 -64.88
N TYR A 307 20.57 42.22 -65.56
CA TYR A 307 21.04 40.88 -65.21
C TYR A 307 21.68 40.87 -63.81
N ASN A 308 22.58 41.81 -63.52
CA ASN A 308 23.26 41.91 -62.23
C ASN A 308 22.28 42.16 -61.06
N THR A 309 21.26 43.01 -61.24
CA THR A 309 20.29 43.28 -60.16
C THR A 309 19.38 42.09 -59.86
N GLN A 310 18.97 41.32 -60.89
CA GLN A 310 18.20 40.09 -60.66
C GLN A 310 19.04 38.95 -60.09
N GLU A 311 20.31 38.79 -60.50
CA GLU A 311 21.22 37.85 -59.84
C GLU A 311 21.44 38.20 -58.36
N ALA A 312 21.56 39.50 -58.02
CA ALA A 312 21.65 39.93 -56.62
C ALA A 312 20.36 39.58 -55.84
N TYR A 313 19.18 39.77 -56.44
CA TYR A 313 17.90 39.40 -55.85
C TYR A 313 17.75 37.88 -55.66
N PHE A 314 18.12 37.06 -56.65
CA PHE A 314 18.15 35.60 -56.52
C PHE A 314 19.13 35.13 -55.44
N CYS A 315 20.32 35.73 -55.36
CA CYS A 315 21.29 35.46 -54.28
C CYS A 315 20.72 35.82 -52.90
N MET A 316 20.07 36.98 -52.76
CA MET A 316 19.40 37.37 -51.51
C MET A 316 18.33 36.35 -51.10
N LYS A 317 17.42 35.99 -52.02
CA LYS A 317 16.34 35.03 -51.77
C LYS A 317 16.85 33.61 -51.52
N TYR A 318 17.97 33.22 -52.14
CA TYR A 318 18.65 31.95 -51.85
C TYR A 318 19.22 31.94 -50.43
N ILE A 319 19.95 32.99 -50.03
CA ILE A 319 20.51 33.12 -48.67
C ILE A 319 19.38 33.13 -47.61
N GLU A 320 18.26 33.81 -47.88
CA GLU A 320 17.07 33.79 -47.03
C GLU A 320 16.48 32.37 -46.88
N ALA A 321 16.29 31.65 -47.99
CA ALA A 321 15.75 30.30 -47.99
C ALA A 321 16.68 29.29 -47.29
N VAL A 322 18.01 29.37 -47.51
CA VAL A 322 19.01 28.54 -46.84
C VAL A 322 19.05 28.83 -45.33
N LYS A 323 19.04 30.10 -44.92
CA LYS A 323 19.00 30.49 -43.49
C LYS A 323 17.75 29.98 -42.79
N ASN A 324 16.58 30.10 -43.44
CA ASN A 324 15.31 29.60 -42.90
C ASN A 324 15.32 28.06 -42.79
N PHE A 325 15.66 27.32 -43.84
CA PHE A 325 15.77 25.86 -43.79
C PHE A 325 16.76 25.40 -42.71
N GLY A 326 17.93 26.06 -42.60
CA GLY A 326 18.91 25.81 -41.55
C GLY A 326 18.45 26.19 -40.13
N ARG A 327 17.43 27.04 -39.98
CA ARG A 327 16.78 27.33 -38.69
C ARG A 327 15.77 26.24 -38.34
N GLU A 328 14.83 25.93 -39.24
CA GLU A 328 13.79 24.91 -38.98
C GLU A 328 14.41 23.52 -38.71
N ARG A 329 15.46 23.14 -39.45
CA ARG A 329 16.21 21.89 -39.21
C ARG A 329 16.89 21.85 -37.82
N ARG A 330 17.39 22.98 -37.32
CA ARG A 330 17.95 23.08 -35.96
C ARG A 330 16.86 23.02 -34.89
N TYR A 331 15.75 23.72 -35.10
CA TYR A 331 14.58 23.68 -34.21
C TYR A 331 14.01 22.25 -34.10
N LYS A 332 13.82 21.55 -35.22
CA LYS A 332 13.42 20.14 -35.26
C LYS A 332 14.38 19.22 -34.48
N LYS A 333 15.70 19.50 -34.52
CA LYS A 333 16.70 18.76 -33.71
C LYS A 333 16.56 19.05 -32.22
N GLN A 334 16.29 20.30 -31.81
CA GLN A 334 16.04 20.68 -30.43
C GLN A 334 14.76 20.02 -29.87
N ILE A 335 13.64 20.11 -30.60
CA ILE A 335 12.39 19.45 -30.21
C ILE A 335 12.59 17.92 -30.11
N ARG A 336 13.26 17.28 -31.09
CA ARG A 336 13.58 15.85 -31.01
C ARG A 336 14.42 15.50 -29.78
N ALA A 337 15.40 16.33 -29.42
CA ALA A 337 16.24 16.12 -28.23
C ALA A 337 15.41 16.17 -26.93
N LEU A 338 14.53 17.17 -26.79
CA LEU A 338 13.62 17.30 -25.64
C LEU A 338 12.68 16.11 -25.51
N VAL A 339 12.11 15.63 -26.63
CA VAL A 339 11.24 14.44 -26.63
C VAL A 339 12.04 13.16 -26.28
N SER A 340 13.33 13.07 -26.61
CA SER A 340 14.17 11.95 -26.20
C SER A 340 14.63 12.00 -24.74
N SER A 341 14.88 13.18 -24.16
CA SER A 341 15.18 13.30 -22.72
C SER A 341 13.94 13.03 -21.87
N ASP A 342 12.78 13.58 -22.26
CA ASP A 342 11.46 13.22 -21.69
C ASP A 342 11.27 11.71 -21.64
N ARG A 343 11.57 11.01 -22.75
CA ARG A 343 11.41 9.56 -22.84
C ARG A 343 12.41 8.83 -21.95
N ALA A 344 13.69 9.22 -21.97
CA ALA A 344 14.74 8.60 -21.17
C ALA A 344 14.43 8.68 -19.66
N GLU A 345 14.00 9.85 -19.15
CA GLU A 345 13.64 10.02 -17.74
C GLU A 345 12.46 9.12 -17.31
N ASN A 346 11.48 8.92 -18.18
CA ASN A 346 10.34 8.03 -17.92
C ASN A 346 10.71 6.54 -18.02
N GLU A 347 11.60 6.15 -18.93
CA GLU A 347 12.11 4.78 -19.04
C GLU A 347 13.04 4.44 -17.86
N ASP A 348 13.97 5.34 -17.49
CA ASP A 348 14.86 5.22 -16.32
C ASP A 348 14.08 5.03 -15.01
N THR A 349 13.03 5.82 -14.78
CA THR A 349 12.23 5.74 -13.54
C THR A 349 11.35 4.49 -13.50
N ALA A 350 10.79 4.07 -14.64
CA ALA A 350 10.05 2.82 -14.74
C ALA A 350 10.95 1.60 -14.51
N ASP A 351 12.16 1.57 -15.07
CA ASP A 351 13.04 0.40 -14.95
C ASP A 351 13.71 0.30 -13.58
N LYS A 352 14.12 1.42 -12.97
CA LYS A 352 14.57 1.46 -11.57
C LYS A 352 13.48 0.96 -10.62
N THR A 353 12.21 1.26 -10.90
CA THR A 353 11.08 0.75 -10.10
C THR A 353 10.96 -0.77 -10.19
N LYS A 354 11.03 -1.35 -11.41
CA LYS A 354 11.02 -2.81 -11.60
C LYS A 354 12.24 -3.50 -10.98
N GLU A 355 13.41 -2.90 -11.10
CA GLU A 355 14.66 -3.45 -10.55
C GLU A 355 14.61 -3.54 -9.02
N VAL A 356 14.03 -2.51 -8.36
CA VAL A 356 13.77 -2.53 -6.91
C VAL A 356 12.73 -3.59 -6.54
N GLU A 357 11.62 -3.69 -7.28
CA GLU A 357 10.58 -4.71 -7.04
C GLU A 357 11.14 -6.14 -7.18
N LEU A 358 11.94 -6.39 -8.22
CA LEU A 358 12.61 -7.68 -8.45
C LEU A 358 13.63 -8.02 -7.35
N LYS A 359 14.42 -7.04 -6.88
CA LYS A 359 15.35 -7.21 -5.75
C LYS A 359 14.59 -7.53 -4.45
N GLN A 360 13.46 -6.89 -4.19
CA GLN A 360 12.62 -7.20 -3.02
C GLN A 360 12.04 -8.62 -3.09
N MET A 361 11.55 -9.07 -4.26
CA MET A 361 11.07 -10.44 -4.45
C MET A 361 12.20 -11.48 -4.24
N LEU A 362 13.39 -11.21 -4.77
CA LEU A 362 14.56 -12.07 -4.55
C LEU A 362 14.96 -12.16 -3.07
N GLU A 363 14.84 -11.06 -2.32
CA GLU A 363 15.07 -11.08 -0.87
C GLU A 363 14.01 -11.85 -0.09
N THR A 364 12.73 -11.75 -0.43
CA THR A 364 11.68 -12.53 0.24
C THR A 364 11.80 -14.01 -0.06
N GLU A 365 12.18 -14.40 -1.28
CA GLU A 365 12.49 -15.78 -1.64
C GLU A 365 13.69 -16.32 -0.84
N LYS A 366 14.79 -15.55 -0.73
CA LYS A 366 15.96 -15.91 0.10
C LYS A 366 15.58 -16.10 1.57
N LYS A 367 14.77 -15.20 2.14
CA LYS A 367 14.27 -15.30 3.52
C LYS A 367 13.38 -16.55 3.71
N ALA A 368 12.56 -16.88 2.71
CA ALA A 368 11.75 -18.11 2.71
C ALA A 368 12.60 -19.39 2.61
N ARG A 369 13.65 -19.41 1.78
CA ARG A 369 14.60 -20.53 1.68
C ARG A 369 15.33 -20.78 3.00
N ILE A 370 15.87 -19.74 3.63
CA ILE A 370 16.52 -19.85 4.95
C ILE A 370 15.54 -20.39 6.01
N ALA A 371 14.27 -19.97 5.98
CA ALA A 371 13.23 -20.46 6.88
C ALA A 371 12.73 -21.89 6.56
N MET A 372 12.95 -22.40 5.34
CA MET A 372 12.79 -23.83 5.01
C MET A 372 13.99 -24.64 5.52
N GLU A 373 15.21 -24.16 5.32
CA GLU A 373 16.45 -24.83 5.73
C GLU A 373 16.55 -25.01 7.26
N THR A 374 16.14 -24.01 8.05
CA THR A 374 16.09 -24.15 9.52
C THR A 374 15.04 -25.17 9.97
N LYS A 375 13.85 -25.18 9.34
CA LYS A 375 12.83 -26.20 9.61
C LYS A 375 13.31 -27.60 9.25
N LEU A 376 13.96 -27.76 8.10
CA LEU A 376 14.50 -29.04 7.64
C LEU A 376 15.52 -29.58 8.65
N LYS A 377 16.45 -28.74 9.12
CA LYS A 377 17.40 -29.11 10.18
C LYS A 377 16.71 -29.54 11.48
N THR A 378 15.69 -28.82 11.95
CA THR A 378 14.94 -29.26 13.15
C THR A 378 14.23 -30.60 12.94
N ILE A 379 13.77 -30.91 11.72
CA ILE A 379 13.17 -32.22 11.39
C ILE A 379 14.24 -33.32 11.36
N GLU A 380 15.45 -33.04 10.86
CA GLU A 380 16.59 -33.96 10.93
C GLU A 380 17.00 -34.25 12.39
N GLU A 381 17.08 -33.22 13.24
CA GLU A 381 17.34 -33.33 14.68
C GLU A 381 16.28 -34.20 15.38
N TYR A 382 14.98 -33.97 15.09
CA TYR A 382 13.90 -34.81 15.63
C TYR A 382 13.96 -36.25 15.12
N ASN A 383 14.28 -36.48 13.84
CA ASN A 383 14.43 -37.84 13.29
C ASN A 383 15.60 -38.60 13.94
N ILE A 384 16.73 -37.93 14.18
CA ILE A 384 17.87 -38.50 14.92
C ILE A 384 17.47 -38.84 16.36
N TYR A 385 16.77 -37.93 17.04
CA TYR A 385 16.26 -38.17 18.39
C TYR A 385 15.30 -39.37 18.47
N ILE A 386 14.33 -39.45 17.54
CA ILE A 386 13.38 -40.57 17.46
C ILE A 386 14.11 -41.89 17.17
N SER A 387 15.08 -41.90 16.25
CA SER A 387 15.90 -43.08 15.96
C SER A 387 16.66 -43.57 17.21
N ASN A 388 17.27 -42.66 17.96
CA ASN A 388 17.96 -42.99 19.21
C ASN A 388 16.99 -43.53 20.29
N GLN A 389 15.80 -42.96 20.44
CA GLN A 389 14.78 -43.47 21.36
C GLN A 389 14.27 -44.87 20.95
N LEU A 390 14.05 -45.12 19.65
CA LEU A 390 13.69 -46.44 19.14
C LEU A 390 14.78 -47.48 19.40
N ASN A 391 16.05 -47.13 19.20
CA ASN A 391 17.18 -48.01 19.49
C ASN A 391 17.28 -48.37 20.98
N LEU A 392 17.04 -47.42 21.89
CA LEU A 392 16.97 -47.67 23.34
C LEU A 392 15.81 -48.61 23.71
N ILE A 393 14.63 -48.41 23.12
CA ILE A 393 13.47 -49.29 23.33
C ILE A 393 13.76 -50.71 22.83
N LEU A 394 14.36 -50.85 21.65
CA LEU A 394 14.69 -52.15 21.04
C LEU A 394 15.72 -52.91 21.89
N HIS A 395 16.78 -52.23 22.35
CA HIS A 395 17.76 -52.81 23.28
C HIS A 395 17.14 -53.26 24.61
N ASN A 396 16.21 -52.48 25.17
CA ASN A 396 15.48 -52.83 26.39
C ASN A 396 14.52 -54.03 26.20
N GLN A 397 13.87 -54.15 25.05
CA GLN A 397 13.07 -55.35 24.74
C GLN A 397 13.98 -56.58 24.60
N GLN A 398 15.13 -56.45 23.93
CA GLN A 398 16.06 -57.55 23.74
C GLN A 398 16.67 -58.05 25.07
N SER A 399 16.96 -57.16 26.02
CA SER A 399 17.42 -57.54 27.36
C SER A 399 16.32 -58.23 28.20
N GLN A 400 15.05 -57.80 28.08
CA GLN A 400 13.90 -58.47 28.69
C GLN A 400 13.71 -59.90 28.13
N PHE A 401 13.81 -60.09 26.81
CA PHE A 401 13.77 -61.43 26.21
C PHE A 401 14.89 -62.35 26.72
N LEU A 402 16.11 -61.84 26.87
CA LEU A 402 17.23 -62.62 27.43
C LEU A 402 17.01 -63.00 28.90
N GLN A 403 16.46 -62.11 29.73
CA GLN A 403 16.08 -62.44 31.11
C GLN A 403 14.97 -63.51 31.16
N GLN A 404 13.98 -63.43 30.26
CA GLN A 404 12.90 -64.41 30.18
C GLN A 404 13.41 -65.80 29.75
N ILE A 405 14.36 -65.86 28.80
CA ILE A 405 15.06 -67.10 28.42
C ILE A 405 15.85 -67.66 29.61
N ASN A 406 16.57 -66.83 30.36
CA ASN A 406 17.35 -67.29 31.51
C ASN A 406 16.46 -67.86 32.63
N ASN A 407 15.34 -67.20 32.94
CA ASN A 407 14.36 -67.73 33.90
C ASN A 407 13.72 -69.04 33.43
N ASN A 408 13.45 -69.18 32.12
CA ASN A 408 12.97 -70.44 31.55
C ASN A 408 14.02 -71.57 31.65
N ASN A 409 15.31 -71.26 31.49
CA ASN A 409 16.41 -72.22 31.66
C ASN A 409 16.56 -72.67 33.13
N ILE A 410 16.41 -71.75 34.09
CA ILE A 410 16.37 -72.09 35.53
C ILE A 410 15.19 -73.03 35.84
N CYS A 411 14.01 -72.75 35.27
CA CYS A 411 12.85 -73.61 35.40
C CYS A 411 13.08 -75.02 34.79
N TRP A 412 13.75 -75.09 33.63
CA TRP A 412 14.18 -76.35 33.01
C TRP A 412 15.15 -77.15 33.88
N LEU A 413 16.14 -76.50 34.50
CA LEU A 413 17.09 -77.13 35.41
C LEU A 413 16.41 -77.76 36.64
N ILE A 414 15.37 -77.12 37.19
CA ILE A 414 14.59 -77.67 38.30
C ILE A 414 13.82 -78.93 37.86
N VAL A 415 13.17 -78.90 36.68
CA VAL A 415 12.41 -80.05 36.15
C VAL A 415 13.34 -81.25 35.84
N VAL A 416 14.49 -81.01 35.23
CA VAL A 416 15.49 -82.05 34.94
C VAL A 416 16.08 -82.61 36.23
N GLY A 417 16.40 -81.76 37.22
CA GLY A 417 16.94 -82.18 38.51
C GLY A 417 16.03 -83.14 39.27
N VAL A 418 14.72 -82.85 39.33
CA VAL A 418 13.72 -83.74 39.95
C VAL A 418 13.62 -85.09 39.23
N SER A 419 13.72 -85.09 37.90
CA SER A 419 13.67 -86.33 37.10
C SER A 419 14.92 -87.20 37.32
N LEU A 420 16.10 -86.57 37.43
CA LEU A 420 17.37 -87.26 37.71
C LEU A 420 17.43 -87.83 39.14
N PHE A 421 16.88 -87.12 40.13
CA PHE A 421 16.78 -87.60 41.52
C PHE A 421 15.87 -88.84 41.64
N MET A 422 14.73 -88.83 40.94
CA MET A 422 13.86 -90.01 40.82
C MET A 422 14.55 -91.21 40.14
N TYR A 423 15.45 -90.96 39.18
CA TYR A 423 16.19 -92.02 38.51
C TYR A 423 17.25 -92.65 39.42
N MET A 424 17.99 -91.83 40.18
CA MET A 424 19.00 -92.30 41.13
C MET A 424 18.40 -93.15 42.27
N LEU A 425 17.26 -92.73 42.85
CA LEU A 425 16.59 -93.51 43.90
C LEU A 425 16.15 -94.91 43.43
N LYS A 426 15.94 -95.10 42.12
CA LYS A 426 15.50 -96.38 41.56
C LYS A 426 16.66 -97.32 41.15
N LEU A 427 17.91 -96.84 41.17
CA LEU A 427 19.11 -97.63 40.94
C LEU A 427 19.68 -98.31 42.20
N PHE A 428 19.20 -97.93 43.40
CA PHE A 428 19.65 -98.53 44.66
C PHE A 428 18.82 -99.74 45.14
N SER A 429 17.64 -99.97 44.56
CA SER A 429 16.82 -101.16 44.80
C SER A 429 17.19 -102.26 43.81
N GLY A 430 18.40 -102.82 43.93
CA GLY A 430 18.96 -103.76 42.98
C GLY A 430 18.23 -105.11 42.98
N ASP A 431 17.51 -105.40 41.90
CA ASP A 431 17.10 -106.76 41.54
C ASP A 431 17.13 -106.94 40.01
N ASN A 432 17.26 -108.17 39.53
CA ASN A 432 17.96 -108.43 38.27
C ASN A 432 17.13 -109.17 37.20
N LYS A 433 17.28 -108.75 35.93
CA LYS A 433 16.73 -109.30 34.67
C LYS A 433 15.29 -108.87 34.28
N THR A 434 15.04 -109.01 32.97
CA THR A 434 13.81 -108.65 32.19
C THR A 434 13.48 -107.16 32.01
N ILE A 435 12.79 -106.87 30.89
CA ILE A 435 12.32 -105.55 30.39
C ILE A 435 13.43 -104.60 29.91
N LEU A 436 13.60 -104.21 28.63
CA LEU A 436 13.00 -104.54 27.32
C LEU A 436 11.48 -104.27 27.17
N LEU A 437 11.11 -103.29 26.31
CA LEU A 437 9.75 -102.74 26.05
C LEU A 437 9.27 -101.59 26.97
N SER A 438 10.00 -100.47 27.01
CA SER A 438 9.47 -99.18 27.51
C SER A 438 10.00 -97.92 26.80
N LEU A 439 11.18 -97.99 26.17
CA LEU A 439 11.78 -96.87 25.40
C LEU A 439 11.07 -96.52 24.07
N LEU A 440 9.94 -97.16 23.76
CA LEU A 440 9.23 -97.02 22.48
C LEU A 440 7.84 -96.36 22.57
N SER A 441 7.40 -95.91 23.75
CA SER A 441 6.08 -95.27 23.95
C SER A 441 6.12 -93.78 24.31
N VAL A 442 7.28 -93.22 24.65
CA VAL A 442 7.44 -91.78 25.00
C VAL A 442 7.63 -90.90 23.76
N PHE A 443 8.08 -91.49 22.64
CA PHE A 443 8.29 -90.77 21.38
C PHE A 443 7.00 -90.45 20.59
N ASP A 444 5.84 -90.99 21.00
CA ASP A 444 4.60 -90.98 20.19
C ASP A 444 3.43 -90.15 20.81
N HIS A 445 3.68 -89.33 21.85
CA HIS A 445 2.59 -88.58 22.49
C HIS A 445 2.84 -87.09 22.80
N ARG A 446 3.65 -86.40 21.99
CA ARG A 446 3.62 -84.92 21.90
C ARG A 446 3.37 -84.34 20.51
N TYR A 447 2.88 -85.16 19.58
CA TYR A 447 2.41 -84.72 18.25
C TYR A 447 0.88 -84.55 18.16
N ARG A 448 0.26 -83.88 19.15
CA ARG A 448 -1.19 -83.51 19.13
C ARG A 448 -1.48 -82.24 19.95
N TYR A 449 -1.45 -81.08 19.31
CA TYR A 449 -2.41 -79.96 19.44
C TYR A 449 -1.97 -78.72 18.63
N GLN A 450 -1.89 -78.85 17.29
CA GLN A 450 -1.73 -77.66 16.42
C GLN A 450 -2.31 -77.84 15.00
N THR A 451 -3.56 -78.32 14.93
CA THR A 451 -4.37 -78.30 13.68
C THR A 451 -5.82 -77.92 13.98
N THR A 452 -6.43 -77.16 13.06
CA THR A 452 -7.71 -76.44 13.19
C THR A 452 -7.64 -75.28 14.20
N THR A 453 -8.00 -74.04 13.88
CA THR A 453 -8.55 -73.38 12.66
C THR A 453 -7.64 -72.21 12.26
N ARG A 454 -7.39 -71.78 11.00
CA ARG A 454 -8.22 -71.46 9.81
C ARG A 454 -9.23 -70.33 10.06
N GLN A 455 -9.31 -69.25 9.28
CA GLN A 455 -8.65 -68.85 8.01
C GLN A 455 -7.93 -67.48 8.20
N CYS A 456 -7.42 -66.68 7.26
CA CYS A 456 -7.09 -66.62 5.80
C CYS A 456 -6.18 -65.35 5.66
N LYS A 457 -5.27 -65.05 4.71
CA LYS A 457 -4.80 -65.42 3.35
C LYS A 457 -3.29 -65.05 3.32
N ARG A 458 -2.32 -65.62 2.59
CA ARG A 458 -2.18 -66.50 1.39
C ARG A 458 -2.66 -65.90 0.06
N LYS A 459 -1.83 -65.68 -0.97
CA LYS A 459 -0.65 -66.44 -1.48
C LYS A 459 0.59 -65.55 -1.72
N ASP A 460 1.86 -65.98 -1.67
CA ASP A 460 2.58 -67.20 -2.14
C ASP A 460 2.88 -67.19 -3.67
N ILE A 461 4.04 -67.63 -4.22
CA ILE A 461 5.44 -67.83 -3.73
C ILE A 461 6.36 -68.21 -4.94
N HIS A 462 7.67 -67.87 -4.91
CA HIS A 462 8.83 -68.42 -5.67
C HIS A 462 8.78 -68.41 -7.24
N ILE A 463 9.88 -68.28 -8.03
CA ILE A 463 11.33 -68.60 -7.98
C ILE A 463 11.71 -69.99 -8.53
N SER A 464 12.33 -69.96 -9.73
CA SER A 464 13.23 -70.93 -10.42
C SER A 464 12.98 -70.80 -11.94
N LEU A 465 13.93 -71.02 -12.87
CA LEU A 465 15.38 -71.25 -12.83
C LEU A 465 15.93 -70.83 -14.22
N PHE A 466 17.17 -70.36 -14.36
CA PHE A 466 18.18 -70.80 -15.36
C PHE A 466 19.47 -69.96 -15.28
N PHE A 467 20.50 -70.36 -16.05
CA PHE A 467 21.91 -70.02 -15.87
C PHE A 467 22.53 -69.44 -17.16
N PHE A 468 23.69 -68.78 -16.98
CA PHE A 468 24.75 -68.50 -17.98
C PHE A 468 24.60 -67.38 -19.03
N ASP A 469 25.79 -66.95 -19.47
CA ASP A 469 26.16 -66.10 -20.62
C ASP A 469 25.62 -64.64 -20.69
N HIS A 470 26.42 -63.64 -21.07
CA HIS A 470 27.84 -63.58 -21.44
C HIS A 470 28.42 -62.19 -21.07
N PHE A 471 29.58 -62.10 -20.41
CA PHE A 471 30.26 -60.82 -20.17
C PHE A 471 31.78 -60.95 -20.39
N LEU A 472 32.18 -61.00 -21.66
CA LEU A 472 33.59 -60.97 -22.04
C LEU A 472 33.77 -60.32 -23.41
N GLN A 473 33.97 -59.01 -23.45
CA GLN A 473 34.73 -58.38 -24.53
C GLN A 473 35.42 -57.09 -24.07
N HIS A 474 36.73 -57.22 -23.90
CA HIS A 474 37.69 -56.11 -23.74
C HIS A 474 37.99 -55.50 -25.11
N GLU A 475 38.54 -54.28 -25.16
CA GLU A 475 39.29 -53.71 -26.32
C GLU A 475 38.58 -53.65 -27.70
N LYS A 476 38.40 -52.48 -28.33
CA LYS A 476 39.50 -51.66 -28.90
C LYS A 476 38.95 -50.38 -29.57
N GLN A 477 39.82 -49.37 -29.70
CA GLN A 477 39.81 -48.26 -30.68
C GLN A 477 38.61 -47.26 -30.58
N GLN A 478 38.82 -45.95 -30.51
CA GLN A 478 40.04 -45.11 -30.49
C GLN A 478 39.99 -44.13 -29.30
#